data_AF-A0A7S2UNU7-F1
#
_entry.id   AF-A0A7S2UNU7-F1
#
_cell.length_a   1.000
_cell.length_b   1.000
_cell.length_c   1.000
_cell.angle_alpha   90.00
_cell.angle_beta   90.00
_cell.angle_gamma   90.00
#
_symmetry.space_group_name_H-M   'P 1'
#
loop_
_entity.id
_entity.type
_entity.pdbx_description
1 polymer ?
#
loop_
_entity_poly.entity_id
_entity_poly.type
_entity_poly.pdbx_seq_one_letter_code
_entity_poly.pdbx_strand_id
1 'polypeptide(L)'
;SKSTGLGKKETSEESGGSDDDIRLSRRILNSTRMHRCLRERANVVNQGLLLTVPFRTVDEYLSKLKICSLSLQDSRSLAIVYLAAAVSDFYIPTAKKSLHKIQSRNYASLSDSADEESFGSAISSENNVVDDGSLSLKLYPVPKMIMPLRQTWAPNAFVVSFKLETDKTILYHKAMMAAKTYGVHMVIGNILATRHEKVFVLHKAGLMDVDENAEGVSKGESHLTKEKEFEFIEISKRNTASGTIDDLEDAMVAYVVERHFEFIATHFHQPDGNGAHHSMAGAEAAVQASRHLDQRSVRSK
;
A
#
# COMPACT_ATOMS: atom_id res chain seq x y z
N SER A 1 8.09 -33.98 72.29
CA SER A 1 7.61 -32.96 73.25
C SER A 1 7.32 -31.69 72.47
N LYS A 2 6.07 -31.45 72.04
CA LYS A 2 5.05 -30.56 72.67
C LYS A 2 5.63 -29.14 72.92
N SER A 3 5.26 -28.14 72.09
CA SER A 3 4.12 -27.18 72.24
C SER A 3 4.66 -25.83 72.80
N THR A 4 4.27 -24.60 72.47
CA THR A 4 3.10 -23.97 71.79
C THR A 4 3.31 -22.43 71.82
N GLY A 5 2.62 -21.68 70.94
CA GLY A 5 2.32 -20.24 71.10
C GLY A 5 2.25 -19.49 69.75
N LEU A 6 1.09 -19.39 69.08
CA LEU A 6 0.14 -18.24 69.13
C LEU A 6 0.84 -16.89 68.89
N GLY A 7 0.60 -16.07 67.87
CA GLY A 7 -0.51 -15.91 66.94
C GLY A 7 -0.74 -14.39 66.80
N LYS A 8 -0.72 -13.84 65.59
CA LYS A 8 -1.39 -12.56 65.28
C LYS A 8 -1.72 -12.48 63.79
N LYS A 9 -3.03 -12.55 63.56
CA LYS A 9 -3.75 -12.21 62.33
C LYS A 9 -3.76 -10.68 62.24
N GLU A 10 -3.30 -10.12 61.14
CA GLU A 10 -3.74 -8.79 60.69
C GLU A 10 -4.43 -8.96 59.35
N THR A 11 -5.74 -8.71 59.40
CA THR A 11 -6.68 -8.62 58.30
C THR A 11 -7.20 -7.19 58.30
N SER A 12 -6.97 -6.47 57.22
CA SER A 12 -7.67 -5.24 56.78
C SER A 12 -6.86 -4.71 55.60
N GLU A 13 -7.39 -4.38 54.43
CA GLU A 13 -8.75 -4.10 54.01
C GLU A 13 -8.79 -4.25 52.48
N GLU A 14 -9.86 -4.86 51.98
CA GLU A 14 -10.27 -4.71 50.59
C GLU A 14 -10.57 -3.23 50.34
N SER A 15 -9.80 -2.59 49.46
CA SER A 15 -10.28 -1.42 48.72
C SER A 15 -10.57 -1.88 47.30
N GLY A 16 -11.86 -2.04 47.04
CA GLY A 16 -12.40 -2.31 45.71
C GLY A 16 -12.04 -1.18 44.74
N GLY A 17 -11.21 -1.52 43.76
CA GLY A 17 -11.09 -0.81 42.50
C GLY A 17 -11.14 -1.85 41.41
N SER A 18 -12.23 -1.86 40.63
CA SER A 18 -12.36 -2.66 39.43
C SER A 18 -11.38 -2.14 38.37
N ASP A 19 -10.15 -2.61 38.43
CA ASP A 19 -9.19 -2.42 37.36
C ASP A 19 -9.23 -3.70 36.52
N ASP A 20 -9.81 -3.61 35.32
CA ASP A 20 -9.70 -4.61 34.27
C ASP A 20 -8.23 -4.68 33.83
N ASP A 21 -7.41 -5.29 34.68
CA ASP A 21 -5.96 -5.33 34.57
C ASP A 21 -5.62 -6.36 33.48
N ILE A 22 -5.54 -5.88 32.22
CA ILE A 22 -5.22 -6.71 31.06
C ILE A 22 -3.81 -7.30 31.22
N ARG A 23 -3.72 -8.55 31.68
CA ARG A 23 -2.46 -9.27 31.84
C ARG A 23 -2.08 -10.00 30.55
N LEU A 24 -0.96 -9.59 29.95
CA LEU A 24 -0.36 -10.29 28.83
C LEU A 24 0.12 -11.69 29.25
N SER A 25 -0.04 -12.68 28.37
CA SER A 25 0.43 -14.03 28.66
C SER A 25 1.95 -14.07 28.85
N ARG A 26 2.44 -14.87 29.82
CA ARG A 26 3.88 -15.05 30.08
C ARG A 26 4.67 -15.52 28.84
N ARG A 27 4.02 -16.27 27.93
CA ARG A 27 4.65 -16.69 26.66
C ARG A 27 4.92 -15.52 25.73
N ILE A 28 4.01 -14.54 25.68
CA ILE A 28 4.18 -13.32 24.89
C ILE A 28 5.29 -12.48 25.52
N LEU A 29 5.23 -12.25 26.84
CA LEU A 29 6.24 -11.47 27.59
C LEU A 29 7.66 -12.03 27.46
N ASN A 30 7.82 -13.35 27.31
CA ASN A 30 9.14 -13.98 27.15
C ASN A 30 9.52 -14.27 25.70
N SER A 31 8.74 -13.78 24.73
CA SER A 31 8.99 -14.04 23.31
C SER A 31 10.20 -13.23 22.81
N THR A 32 11.27 -13.95 22.44
CA THR A 32 12.49 -13.34 21.87
C THR A 32 12.20 -12.60 20.57
N ARG A 33 11.33 -13.14 19.70
CA ARG A 33 10.90 -12.50 18.45
C ARG A 33 10.22 -11.16 18.75
N MET A 34 9.30 -11.12 19.71
CA MET A 34 8.59 -9.89 20.08
C MET A 34 9.55 -8.83 20.62
N HIS A 35 10.45 -9.20 21.54
CA HIS A 35 11.45 -8.28 22.07
C HIS A 35 12.39 -7.73 21.00
N ARG A 36 12.81 -8.57 20.04
CA ARG A 36 13.60 -8.13 18.89
C ARG A 36 12.82 -7.11 18.06
N CYS A 37 11.59 -7.43 17.63
CA CYS A 37 10.77 -6.55 16.81
C CYS A 37 10.47 -5.21 17.51
N LEU A 38 10.19 -5.21 18.81
CA LEU A 38 9.96 -3.98 19.58
C LEU A 38 11.22 -3.11 19.65
N ARG A 39 12.39 -3.72 19.84
CA ARG A 39 13.68 -3.00 19.86
C ARG A 39 14.02 -2.41 18.50
N GLU A 40 13.87 -3.20 17.44
CA GLU A 40 14.09 -2.74 16.06
C GLU A 40 13.16 -1.58 15.71
N ARG A 41 11.86 -1.71 16.04
CA ARG A 41 10.89 -0.61 15.88
C ARG A 41 11.31 0.64 16.65
N ALA A 42 11.69 0.50 17.92
CA ALA A 42 12.14 1.64 18.72
C ALA A 42 13.36 2.33 18.10
N ASN A 43 14.32 1.56 17.60
CA ASN A 43 15.51 2.10 16.95
C ASN A 43 15.17 2.89 15.67
N VAL A 44 14.35 2.34 14.77
CA VAL A 44 13.98 3.04 13.52
C VAL A 44 13.14 4.29 13.77
N VAL A 45 12.31 4.29 14.82
CA VAL A 45 11.54 5.48 15.23
C VAL A 45 12.49 6.53 15.81
N ASN A 46 13.40 6.15 16.71
CA ASN A 46 14.36 7.08 17.33
C ASN A 46 15.32 7.70 16.30
N GLN A 47 15.62 6.99 15.22
CA GLN A 47 16.45 7.48 14.12
C GLN A 47 15.68 8.32 13.08
N GLY A 48 14.36 8.46 13.22
CA GLY A 48 13.53 9.18 12.25
C GLY A 48 13.34 8.46 10.91
N LEU A 49 13.59 7.15 10.85
CA LEU A 49 13.45 6.33 9.63
C LEU A 49 12.02 5.83 9.38
N LEU A 50 11.14 5.92 10.39
CA LEU A 50 9.76 5.47 10.31
C LEU A 50 8.81 6.57 10.80
N LEU A 51 7.98 7.09 9.88
CA LEU A 51 6.86 7.98 10.18
C LEU A 51 5.54 7.24 9.93
N THR A 52 4.67 7.20 10.93
CA THR A 52 3.33 6.57 10.81
C THR A 52 2.25 7.63 10.67
N VAL A 53 1.48 7.58 9.58
CA VAL A 53 0.35 8.49 9.32
C VAL A 53 -0.95 7.67 9.29
N PRO A 54 -1.73 7.63 10.40
CA PRO A 54 -2.95 6.83 10.45
C PRO A 54 -4.03 7.45 9.58
N PHE A 55 -4.90 6.64 8.98
CA PHE A 55 -6.13 7.09 8.31
C PHE A 55 -7.27 6.08 8.59
N ARG A 56 -8.52 6.54 8.47
CA ARG A 56 -9.70 5.66 8.65
C ARG A 56 -10.66 5.68 7.46
N THR A 57 -10.86 6.84 6.85
CA THR A 57 -11.82 7.01 5.76
C THR A 57 -11.10 7.13 4.42
N VAL A 58 -11.83 6.88 3.32
CA VAL A 58 -11.30 7.10 1.96
C VAL A 58 -10.94 8.57 1.72
N ASP A 59 -11.74 9.51 2.26
CA ASP A 59 -11.49 10.95 2.18
C ASP A 59 -10.15 11.34 2.83
N GLU A 60 -9.88 10.80 4.03
CA GLU A 60 -8.60 10.97 4.71
C GLU A 60 -7.44 10.34 3.94
N TYR A 61 -7.62 9.12 3.44
CA TYR A 61 -6.59 8.41 2.66
C TYR A 61 -6.18 9.23 1.44
N LEU A 62 -7.14 9.72 0.65
CA LEU A 62 -6.85 10.49 -0.56
C LEU A 62 -6.15 11.82 -0.24
N SER A 63 -6.59 12.51 0.82
CA SER A 63 -5.98 13.76 1.26
C SER A 63 -4.54 13.57 1.74
N LYS A 64 -4.30 12.52 2.54
CA LYS A 64 -2.97 12.18 3.06
C LYS A 64 -2.05 11.67 1.97
N LEU A 65 -2.55 10.86 1.03
CA LEU A 65 -1.81 10.42 -0.14
C LEU A 65 -1.30 11.61 -0.95
N LYS A 66 -2.14 12.62 -1.18
CA LYS A 66 -1.73 13.86 -1.87
C LYS A 66 -0.60 14.57 -1.13
N ILE A 67 -0.77 14.81 0.17
CA ILE A 67 0.24 15.53 0.97
C ILE A 67 1.56 14.77 0.98
N CYS A 68 1.53 13.46 1.27
CA CYS A 68 2.74 12.63 1.26
C CYS A 68 3.41 12.61 -0.12
N SER A 69 2.64 12.51 -1.20
CA SER A 69 3.20 12.49 -2.56
C SER A 69 3.88 13.83 -2.91
N LEU A 70 3.26 14.96 -2.54
CA LEU A 70 3.85 16.28 -2.75
C LEU A 70 5.15 16.46 -1.96
N SER A 71 5.22 15.95 -0.72
CA SER A 71 6.45 15.96 0.08
C SER A 71 7.59 15.12 -0.52
N LEU A 72 7.30 14.17 -1.41
CA LEU A 72 8.31 13.31 -2.05
C LEU A 72 8.92 13.95 -3.31
N GLN A 73 8.44 15.10 -3.77
CA GLN A 73 8.97 15.75 -4.99
C GLN A 73 10.47 16.05 -4.90
N ASP A 74 10.93 16.48 -3.72
CA ASP A 74 12.34 16.81 -3.48
C ASP A 74 13.25 15.59 -3.60
N SER A 75 12.71 14.39 -3.36
CA SER A 75 13.46 13.13 -3.46
C SER A 75 13.54 12.59 -4.90
N ARG A 76 12.70 13.09 -5.82
CA ARG A 76 12.69 12.72 -7.24
C ARG A 76 12.78 11.20 -7.46
N SER A 77 13.77 10.74 -8.24
CA SER A 77 13.97 9.34 -8.59
C SER A 77 14.37 8.45 -7.42
N LEU A 78 14.80 9.03 -6.29
CA LEU A 78 15.11 8.28 -5.07
C LEU A 78 13.85 7.89 -4.28
N ALA A 79 12.69 8.49 -4.56
CA ALA A 79 11.45 8.14 -3.89
C ALA A 79 10.81 6.89 -4.51
N ILE A 80 10.32 6.00 -3.65
CA ILE A 80 9.36 4.94 -4.02
C ILE A 80 8.00 5.29 -3.42
N VAL A 81 6.94 5.22 -4.22
CA VAL A 81 5.56 5.20 -3.76
C VAL A 81 4.99 3.80 -3.93
N TYR A 82 4.76 3.11 -2.81
CA TYR A 82 4.30 1.73 -2.75
C TYR A 82 2.83 1.65 -2.33
N LEU A 83 1.92 1.58 -3.30
CA LEU A 83 0.46 1.68 -3.11
C LEU A 83 -0.19 0.32 -2.81
N ALA A 84 0.01 -0.21 -1.60
CA ALA A 84 -0.55 -1.50 -1.15
C ALA A 84 -1.90 -1.40 -0.42
N ALA A 85 -2.44 -0.20 -0.21
CA ALA A 85 -3.71 0.00 0.48
C ALA A 85 -4.89 -0.55 -0.33
N ALA A 86 -5.80 -1.27 0.33
CA ALA A 86 -7.11 -1.63 -0.22
C ALA A 86 -8.07 -0.43 -0.12
N VAL A 87 -8.06 0.41 -1.15
CA VAL A 87 -8.89 1.62 -1.20
C VAL A 87 -10.29 1.27 -1.71
N SER A 88 -11.34 1.80 -1.07
CA SER A 88 -12.72 1.62 -1.52
C SER A 88 -12.90 2.06 -2.98
N ASP A 89 -13.62 1.27 -3.77
CA ASP A 89 -13.96 1.64 -5.14
C ASP A 89 -15.14 2.61 -5.22
N PHE A 90 -16.00 2.60 -4.20
CA PHE A 90 -17.17 3.47 -4.11
C PHE A 90 -17.25 4.17 -2.76
N TYR A 91 -17.87 5.35 -2.73
CA TYR A 91 -18.07 6.19 -1.54
C TYR A 91 -19.37 6.99 -1.62
N ILE A 92 -19.76 7.63 -0.52
CA ILE A 92 -20.85 8.60 -0.48
C ILE A 92 -20.22 9.99 -0.31
N PRO A 93 -20.41 10.94 -1.25
CA PRO A 93 -19.91 12.30 -1.12
C PRO A 93 -20.43 12.98 0.14
N THR A 94 -19.60 13.78 0.83
CA THR A 94 -19.98 14.43 2.09
C THR A 94 -21.27 15.25 1.98
N ALA A 95 -21.50 15.94 0.86
CA ALA A 95 -22.74 16.67 0.60
C ALA A 95 -24.02 15.79 0.52
N LYS A 96 -23.85 14.47 0.36
CA LYS A 96 -24.92 13.46 0.26
C LYS A 96 -24.93 12.48 1.44
N LYS A 97 -24.06 12.67 2.44
CA LYS A 97 -24.06 11.83 3.65
C LYS A 97 -25.23 12.26 4.53
N SER A 98 -26.06 11.29 4.95
CA SER A 98 -27.07 11.54 5.99
C SER A 98 -26.38 11.94 7.30
N LEU A 99 -26.89 12.98 7.96
CA LEU A 99 -26.39 13.43 9.27
C LEU A 99 -26.77 12.49 10.40
N HIS A 100 -27.88 11.77 10.22
CA HIS A 100 -28.44 10.87 11.23
C HIS A 100 -28.47 9.43 10.71
N LYS A 101 -28.56 8.50 11.66
CA LYS A 101 -28.77 7.08 11.38
C LYS A 101 -29.96 6.92 10.42
N ILE A 102 -29.75 6.20 9.31
CA ILE A 102 -30.82 5.82 8.39
C ILE A 102 -31.77 4.90 9.16
N GLN A 103 -33.03 5.30 9.26
CA GLN A 103 -34.05 4.56 9.99
C GLN A 103 -34.60 3.43 9.13
N SER A 104 -34.85 2.26 9.72
CA SER A 104 -35.43 1.10 9.02
C SER A 104 -36.96 1.16 8.88
N ARG A 105 -37.60 2.17 9.47
CA ARG A 105 -39.04 2.39 9.45
C ARG A 105 -39.33 3.82 9.03
N ASN A 106 -40.26 4.01 8.11
CA ASN A 106 -40.86 5.31 7.85
C ASN A 106 -41.77 5.66 9.04
N TYR A 107 -41.26 6.45 10.00
CA TYR A 107 -42.10 7.02 11.06
C TYR A 107 -43.03 8.13 10.56
N ALA A 108 -42.85 8.58 9.31
CA ALA A 108 -43.68 9.60 8.66
C ALA A 108 -45.15 9.15 8.41
N SER A 109 -45.46 7.85 8.49
CA SER A 109 -46.82 7.33 8.31
C SER A 109 -47.58 7.06 9.63
N LEU A 110 -47.01 7.40 10.79
CA LEU A 110 -47.63 7.20 12.10
C LEU A 110 -48.17 8.49 12.75
N SER A 111 -48.01 9.66 12.12
CA SER A 111 -48.45 10.95 12.68
C SER A 111 -49.87 11.34 12.28
N ASP A 112 -50.81 10.38 12.26
CA ASP A 112 -52.24 10.63 11.97
C ASP A 112 -53.10 10.71 13.25
N SER A 113 -52.48 11.09 14.38
CA SER A 113 -53.24 11.45 15.59
C SER A 113 -52.46 12.50 16.39
N ALA A 114 -53.00 13.73 16.33
CA ALA A 114 -52.93 14.83 17.30
C ALA A 114 -51.65 14.95 18.14
N ASP A 115 -50.79 15.90 17.77
CA ASP A 115 -50.55 17.11 18.59
C ASP A 115 -49.55 18.02 17.84
N GLU A 116 -50.00 19.22 17.51
CA GLU A 116 -49.16 20.29 16.96
C GLU A 116 -48.29 20.84 18.09
N GLU A 117 -47.03 20.39 18.20
CA GLU A 117 -45.92 21.25 18.62
C GLU A 117 -44.55 20.58 18.43
N SER A 118 -43.69 21.24 17.63
CA SER A 118 -42.22 21.14 17.62
C SER A 118 -41.55 19.82 17.17
N PHE A 119 -41.03 19.81 15.93
CA PHE A 119 -39.60 20.05 15.63
C PHE A 119 -39.37 19.63 14.18
N GLY A 120 -39.18 20.62 13.30
CA GLY A 120 -38.98 20.39 11.87
C GLY A 120 -37.73 19.58 11.59
N SER A 121 -37.88 18.25 11.46
CA SER A 121 -36.87 17.41 10.85
C SER A 121 -37.06 17.49 9.35
N ALA A 122 -36.21 18.29 8.69
CA ALA A 122 -36.15 18.39 7.25
C ALA A 122 -36.06 16.98 6.64
N ILE A 123 -37.14 16.55 5.99
CA ILE A 123 -37.19 15.31 5.22
C ILE A 123 -36.17 15.43 4.10
N SER A 124 -35.01 14.80 4.26
CA SER A 124 -34.07 14.61 3.17
C SER A 124 -34.77 13.81 2.08
N SER A 125 -34.94 14.41 0.90
CA SER A 125 -35.68 13.86 -0.25
C SER A 125 -35.07 12.59 -0.89
N GLU A 126 -34.11 11.94 -0.22
CA GLU A 126 -33.54 10.65 -0.62
C GLU A 126 -33.97 9.58 0.39
N ASN A 127 -35.19 9.04 0.22
CA ASN A 127 -35.65 7.88 0.98
C ASN A 127 -34.85 6.65 0.53
N ASN A 128 -33.79 6.31 1.27
CA ASN A 128 -32.99 5.10 1.03
C ASN A 128 -33.74 3.80 1.39
N VAL A 129 -34.90 3.89 2.04
CA VAL A 129 -35.74 2.73 2.38
C VAL A 129 -36.79 2.54 1.29
N VAL A 130 -36.78 1.36 0.69
CA VAL A 130 -37.74 0.93 -0.34
C VAL A 130 -39.00 0.39 0.36
N ASP A 131 -40.16 0.52 -0.28
CA ASP A 131 -41.48 0.19 0.29
C ASP A 131 -41.66 -1.29 0.69
N ASP A 132 -40.78 -2.18 0.22
CA ASP A 132 -40.71 -3.59 0.62
C ASP A 132 -39.92 -3.81 1.93
N GLY A 133 -39.47 -2.73 2.59
CA GLY A 133 -38.63 -2.78 3.78
C GLY A 133 -37.14 -2.99 3.50
N SER A 134 -36.71 -2.98 2.23
CA SER A 134 -35.29 -3.09 1.86
C SER A 134 -34.56 -1.74 1.90
N LEU A 135 -33.22 -1.80 2.00
CA LEU A 135 -32.34 -0.63 1.99
C LEU A 135 -31.64 -0.53 0.63
N SER A 136 -31.83 0.59 -0.06
CA SER A 136 -31.10 0.94 -1.28
C SER A 136 -30.03 1.99 -0.97
N LEU A 137 -28.77 1.69 -1.30
CA LEU A 137 -27.65 2.61 -1.12
C LEU A 137 -27.08 3.02 -2.49
N LYS A 138 -27.15 4.31 -2.79
CA LYS A 138 -26.50 4.88 -3.97
C LYS A 138 -25.07 5.30 -3.66
N LEU A 139 -24.11 4.51 -4.14
CA LEU A 139 -22.69 4.80 -4.01
C LEU A 139 -22.12 5.42 -5.29
N TYR A 140 -21.08 6.23 -5.14
CA TYR A 140 -20.40 6.94 -6.24
C TYR A 140 -18.98 6.41 -6.40
N PRO A 141 -18.44 6.29 -7.61
CA PRO A 141 -17.08 5.80 -7.81
C PRO A 141 -16.05 6.74 -7.19
N VAL A 142 -15.04 6.18 -6.51
CA VAL A 142 -13.93 6.93 -5.94
C VAL A 142 -12.99 7.37 -7.07
N PRO A 143 -12.61 8.67 -7.13
CA PRO A 143 -11.64 9.15 -8.10
C PRO A 143 -10.30 8.41 -8.00
N LYS A 144 -9.79 7.89 -9.12
CA LYS A 144 -8.51 7.16 -9.16
C LYS A 144 -7.35 8.16 -9.17
N MET A 145 -6.77 8.42 -8.01
CA MET A 145 -5.74 9.47 -7.83
C MET A 145 -4.32 9.09 -8.30
N ILE A 146 -4.15 7.93 -8.94
CA ILE A 146 -2.83 7.47 -9.43
C ILE A 146 -2.32 8.36 -10.57
N MET A 147 -3.22 8.85 -11.45
CA MET A 147 -2.82 9.73 -12.55
C MET A 147 -2.30 11.09 -12.06
N PRO A 148 -3.03 11.83 -11.18
CA PRO A 148 -2.47 13.02 -10.53
C PRO A 148 -1.14 12.76 -9.81
N LEU A 149 -1.02 11.62 -9.14
CA LEU A 149 0.23 11.22 -8.48
C LEU A 149 1.40 11.13 -9.47
N ARG A 150 1.21 10.46 -10.61
CA ARG A 150 2.24 10.26 -11.64
C ARG A 150 2.53 11.49 -12.50
N GLN A 151 1.58 12.41 -12.64
CA GLN A 151 1.73 13.57 -13.52
C GLN A 151 2.09 14.85 -12.77
N THR A 152 1.59 15.03 -11.55
CA THR A 152 1.65 16.32 -10.86
C THR A 152 2.15 16.24 -9.43
N TRP A 153 1.84 15.18 -8.66
CA TRP A 153 2.21 15.15 -7.24
C TRP A 153 3.60 14.59 -6.98
N ALA A 154 4.02 13.55 -7.71
CA ALA A 154 5.32 12.92 -7.59
C ALA A 154 5.77 12.32 -8.93
N PRO A 155 5.95 13.14 -9.99
CA PRO A 155 6.17 12.63 -11.35
C PRO A 155 7.47 11.83 -11.51
N ASN A 156 8.50 12.19 -10.74
CA ASN A 156 9.81 11.58 -10.79
C ASN A 156 9.98 10.39 -9.83
N ALA A 157 8.99 10.10 -8.98
CA ALA A 157 9.07 8.97 -8.05
C ALA A 157 8.83 7.64 -8.76
N PHE A 158 9.49 6.57 -8.32
CA PHE A 158 9.17 5.21 -8.72
C PHE A 158 7.84 4.79 -8.09
N VAL A 159 6.92 4.21 -8.85
CA VAL A 159 5.54 3.98 -8.39
C VAL A 159 5.16 2.54 -8.62
N VAL A 160 4.84 1.87 -7.51
CA VAL A 160 4.41 0.48 -7.43
C VAL A 160 2.95 0.46 -7.01
N SER A 161 2.14 -0.34 -7.66
CA SER A 161 0.71 -0.46 -7.36
C SER A 161 0.24 -1.91 -7.26
N PHE A 162 -0.76 -2.16 -6.43
CA PHE A 162 -1.22 -3.51 -6.10
C PHE A 162 -2.55 -3.86 -6.76
N LYS A 163 -2.67 -5.11 -7.23
CA LYS A 163 -3.90 -5.70 -7.80
C LYS A 163 -4.16 -7.03 -7.08
N LEU A 164 -5.41 -7.31 -6.75
CA LEU A 164 -5.85 -8.58 -6.19
C LEU A 164 -6.95 -9.14 -7.08
N GLU A 165 -6.75 -10.34 -7.61
CA GLU A 165 -7.71 -10.99 -8.49
C GLU A 165 -7.88 -12.47 -8.11
N THR A 166 -8.81 -13.16 -8.75
CA THR A 166 -9.04 -14.60 -8.59
C THR A 166 -8.52 -15.43 -9.75
N ASP A 167 -8.19 -14.79 -10.87
CA ASP A 167 -7.70 -15.43 -12.10
C ASP A 167 -6.45 -14.74 -12.65
N LYS A 168 -5.48 -15.54 -13.15
CA LYS A 168 -4.19 -15.05 -13.63
C LYS A 168 -4.31 -14.21 -14.91
N THR A 169 -5.24 -14.55 -15.79
CA THR A 169 -5.46 -13.85 -17.06
C THR A 169 -6.07 -12.48 -16.79
N ILE A 170 -7.10 -12.43 -15.93
CA ILE A 170 -7.69 -11.18 -15.46
C ILE A 170 -6.64 -10.31 -14.76
N LEU A 171 -5.81 -10.91 -13.92
CA LEU A 171 -4.72 -10.21 -13.23
C LEU A 171 -3.76 -9.56 -14.23
N TYR A 172 -3.30 -10.32 -15.23
CA TYR A 172 -2.43 -9.79 -16.28
C TYR A 172 -3.07 -8.62 -17.02
N HIS A 173 -4.32 -8.75 -17.47
CA HIS A 173 -5.00 -7.67 -18.19
C HIS A 173 -5.19 -6.41 -17.33
N LYS A 174 -5.60 -6.56 -16.07
CA LYS A 174 -5.76 -5.42 -15.16
C LYS A 174 -4.42 -4.78 -14.79
N ALA A 175 -3.36 -5.57 -14.64
CA ALA A 175 -2.01 -5.06 -14.44
C ALA A 175 -1.54 -4.25 -15.66
N MET A 176 -1.73 -4.80 -16.86
CA MET A 176 -1.39 -4.14 -18.11
C MET A 176 -2.15 -2.83 -18.31
N MET A 177 -3.47 -2.85 -18.06
CA MET A 177 -4.29 -1.63 -18.12
C MET A 177 -3.80 -0.58 -17.13
N ALA A 178 -3.49 -0.96 -15.89
CA ALA A 178 -3.00 -0.01 -14.91
C ALA A 178 -1.64 0.59 -15.30
N ALA A 179 -0.72 -0.23 -15.80
CA ALA A 179 0.58 0.23 -16.29
C ALA A 179 0.44 1.23 -17.43
N LYS A 180 -0.40 0.94 -18.44
CA LYS A 180 -0.62 1.80 -19.60
C LYS A 180 -1.45 3.05 -19.29
N THR A 181 -2.50 2.92 -18.49
CA THR A 181 -3.43 4.04 -18.19
C THR A 181 -2.83 5.04 -17.23
N TYR A 182 -2.13 4.56 -16.20
CA TYR A 182 -1.62 5.42 -15.14
C TYR A 182 -0.12 5.67 -15.24
N GLY A 183 0.60 4.95 -16.10
CA GLY A 183 2.05 5.08 -16.23
C GLY A 183 2.81 4.64 -14.98
N VAL A 184 2.26 3.71 -14.19
CA VAL A 184 2.98 3.13 -13.04
C VAL A 184 4.15 2.27 -13.53
N HIS A 185 5.25 2.29 -12.79
CA HIS A 185 6.47 1.61 -13.17
C HIS A 185 6.40 0.10 -12.92
N MET A 186 5.65 -0.28 -11.88
CA MET A 186 5.46 -1.68 -11.51
C MET A 186 4.04 -1.93 -11.00
N VAL A 187 3.48 -3.08 -11.38
CA VAL A 187 2.25 -3.61 -10.81
C VAL A 187 2.55 -4.96 -10.16
N ILE A 188 2.26 -5.06 -8.86
CA ILE A 188 2.33 -6.31 -8.13
C ILE A 188 0.91 -6.85 -7.99
N GLY A 189 0.75 -8.10 -8.40
CA GLY A 189 -0.52 -8.78 -8.53
C GLY A 189 -0.58 -10.05 -7.70
N ASN A 190 -1.62 -10.20 -6.90
CA ASN A 190 -1.83 -11.40 -6.10
C ASN A 190 -3.07 -12.15 -6.62
N ILE A 191 -3.00 -13.47 -6.66
CA ILE A 191 -4.20 -14.32 -6.82
C ILE A 191 -4.68 -14.68 -5.41
N LEU A 192 -5.96 -14.46 -5.10
CA LEU A 192 -6.51 -14.60 -3.76
C LEU A 192 -6.16 -15.95 -3.09
N ALA A 193 -6.17 -17.04 -3.86
CA ALA A 193 -5.88 -18.39 -3.40
C ALA A 193 -4.39 -18.62 -3.04
N THR A 194 -3.47 -17.97 -3.76
CA THR A 194 -2.01 -18.19 -3.62
C THR A 194 -1.25 -16.97 -3.10
N ARG A 195 -1.97 -15.95 -2.60
CA ARG A 195 -1.43 -14.66 -2.15
C ARG A 195 -0.35 -14.73 -1.06
N HIS A 196 -0.24 -15.86 -0.35
CA HIS A 196 0.77 -16.10 0.68
C HIS A 196 1.95 -16.95 0.19
N GLU A 197 1.86 -17.49 -1.02
CA GLU A 197 2.85 -18.37 -1.64
C GLU A 197 3.61 -17.65 -2.74
N LYS A 198 2.91 -16.82 -3.52
CA LYS A 198 3.49 -16.11 -4.65
C LYS A 198 2.75 -14.84 -5.03
N VAL A 199 3.46 -13.99 -5.76
CA VAL A 199 2.97 -12.78 -6.40
C VAL A 199 3.42 -12.75 -7.87
N PHE A 200 2.69 -12.02 -8.69
CA PHE A 200 3.04 -11.76 -10.08
C PHE A 200 3.44 -10.30 -10.24
N VAL A 201 4.55 -10.03 -10.92
CA VAL A 201 5.05 -8.67 -11.10
C VAL A 201 5.04 -8.33 -12.57
N LEU A 202 4.37 -7.23 -12.91
CA LEU A 202 4.43 -6.59 -14.22
C LEU A 202 5.29 -5.33 -14.12
N HIS A 203 6.32 -5.20 -14.96
CA HIS A 203 7.12 -3.98 -15.09
C HIS A 203 7.56 -3.78 -16.54
N LYS A 204 8.05 -2.59 -16.88
CA LYS A 204 8.63 -2.34 -18.21
C LYS A 204 9.89 -3.18 -18.39
N ALA A 205 10.04 -3.82 -19.55
CA ALA A 205 11.28 -4.45 -19.94
C ALA A 205 12.35 -3.36 -20.13
N GLY A 206 13.59 -3.62 -19.69
CA GLY A 206 14.70 -2.72 -20.00
C GLY A 206 14.91 -2.69 -21.51
N LEU A 207 14.70 -1.54 -22.16
CA LEU A 207 15.20 -1.32 -23.51
C LEU A 207 16.73 -1.41 -23.41
N MET A 208 17.32 -2.54 -23.79
CA MET A 208 18.70 -2.51 -24.25
C MET A 208 18.70 -1.54 -25.44
N ASP A 209 19.45 -0.44 -25.33
CA ASP A 209 19.59 0.56 -26.38
C ASP A 209 19.90 -0.13 -27.72
N VAL A 210 18.92 -0.15 -28.62
CA VAL A 210 19.19 -0.41 -30.03
C VAL A 210 19.79 0.89 -30.54
N ASP A 211 21.11 0.91 -30.63
CA ASP A 211 21.89 2.00 -31.21
C ASP A 211 21.48 2.17 -32.69
N GLU A 212 20.54 3.09 -32.96
CA GLU A 212 20.03 3.37 -34.31
C GLU A 212 21.01 4.18 -35.18
N ASN A 213 22.25 4.42 -34.73
CA ASN A 213 23.25 5.20 -35.49
C ASN A 213 24.47 4.40 -35.96
N ALA A 214 24.29 3.15 -36.36
CA ALA A 214 25.26 2.47 -37.24
C ALA A 214 24.84 2.64 -38.71
N GLU A 215 25.27 3.74 -39.33
CA GLU A 215 25.23 3.90 -40.79
C GLU A 215 26.05 2.79 -41.46
N GLY A 216 25.37 1.80 -42.04
CA GLY A 216 26.04 0.66 -42.67
C GLY A 216 25.07 -0.29 -43.38
N VAL A 217 24.65 0.10 -44.59
CA VAL A 217 24.03 -0.69 -45.67
C VAL A 217 23.88 -2.20 -45.42
N SER A 218 22.63 -2.69 -45.37
CA SER A 218 22.13 -3.72 -46.30
C SER A 218 20.60 -3.82 -46.24
N LYS A 219 19.96 -3.72 -47.41
CA LYS A 219 18.53 -3.99 -47.60
C LYS A 219 18.29 -5.50 -47.43
N GLY A 220 17.97 -5.90 -46.22
CA GLY A 220 17.29 -7.16 -45.93
C GLY A 220 16.07 -6.84 -45.07
N GLU A 221 14.89 -7.19 -45.55
CA GLU A 221 13.65 -7.13 -44.77
C GLU A 221 13.80 -8.03 -43.54
N SER A 222 14.27 -7.46 -42.43
CA SER A 222 14.19 -8.10 -41.12
C SER A 222 12.91 -7.61 -40.46
N HIS A 223 11.91 -8.48 -40.45
CA HIS A 223 10.70 -8.30 -39.67
C HIS A 223 11.05 -8.54 -38.19
N LEU A 224 11.76 -7.59 -37.57
CA LEU A 224 11.97 -7.55 -36.13
C LEU A 224 10.64 -7.13 -35.49
N THR A 225 9.90 -8.11 -34.99
CA THR A 225 8.63 -7.88 -34.29
C THR A 225 8.87 -7.03 -33.05
N LYS A 226 8.05 -6.00 -32.81
CA LYS A 226 8.02 -5.19 -31.56
C LYS A 226 8.07 -6.10 -30.32
N GLU A 227 9.26 -6.31 -29.76
CA GLU A 227 9.48 -7.16 -28.60
C GLU A 227 8.85 -6.53 -27.35
N LYS A 228 8.33 -7.38 -26.45
CA LYS A 228 7.37 -7.04 -25.39
C LYS A 228 7.83 -5.89 -24.50
N GLU A 229 7.14 -4.74 -24.59
CA GLU A 229 7.32 -3.55 -23.74
C GLU A 229 7.27 -3.85 -22.22
N PHE A 230 6.58 -4.92 -21.83
CA PHE A 230 6.40 -5.32 -20.43
C PHE A 230 6.77 -6.78 -20.20
N GLU A 231 7.39 -7.03 -19.05
CA GLU A 231 7.65 -8.37 -18.52
C GLU A 231 6.61 -8.70 -17.44
N PHE A 232 6.17 -9.96 -17.40
CA PHE A 232 5.24 -10.48 -16.41
C PHE A 232 5.82 -11.73 -15.76
N ILE A 233 6.39 -11.57 -14.57
CA ILE A 233 7.14 -12.62 -13.87
C ILE A 233 6.41 -13.11 -12.62
N GLU A 234 6.79 -14.29 -12.14
CA GLU A 234 6.31 -14.86 -10.88
C GLU A 234 7.41 -14.77 -9.82
N ILE A 235 7.08 -14.25 -8.64
CA ILE A 235 7.94 -14.28 -7.45
C ILE A 235 7.27 -15.20 -6.44
N SER A 236 7.94 -16.27 -6.07
CA SER A 236 7.44 -17.27 -5.13
C SER A 236 8.28 -17.30 -3.88
N LYS A 237 7.65 -17.65 -2.76
CA LYS A 237 8.31 -17.85 -1.47
C LYS A 237 9.44 -18.87 -1.62
N ARG A 238 10.63 -18.56 -1.08
CA ARG A 238 11.75 -19.51 -1.06
C ARG A 238 11.41 -20.69 -0.14
N ASN A 239 11.73 -21.91 -0.57
CA ASN A 239 11.64 -23.11 0.27
C ASN A 239 12.77 -23.10 1.31
N THR A 240 12.62 -22.30 2.36
CA THR A 240 13.45 -22.39 3.57
C THR A 240 12.69 -23.19 4.62
N ALA A 241 13.40 -24.03 5.39
CA ALA A 241 12.81 -24.88 6.44
C ALA A 241 12.08 -24.08 7.55
N SER A 242 12.22 -22.75 7.55
CA SER A 242 11.59 -21.81 8.49
C SER A 242 10.48 -20.97 7.86
N GLY A 243 10.03 -21.31 6.64
CA GLY A 243 9.19 -20.47 5.77
C GLY A 243 8.11 -19.66 6.49
N THR A 244 8.38 -18.39 6.81
CA THR A 244 7.40 -17.44 7.38
C THR A 244 6.78 -16.58 6.27
N ILE A 245 5.73 -15.81 6.57
CA ILE A 245 5.15 -14.85 5.60
C ILE A 245 6.23 -13.86 5.13
N ASP A 246 7.16 -13.54 6.04
CA ASP A 246 8.30 -12.66 5.87
C ASP A 246 9.14 -13.04 4.62
N ASP A 247 9.25 -14.33 4.24
CA ASP A 247 10.07 -14.75 3.09
C ASP A 247 9.54 -14.29 1.72
N LEU A 248 8.21 -14.21 1.54
CA LEU A 248 7.63 -13.73 0.28
C LEU A 248 7.72 -12.20 0.20
N GLU A 249 7.48 -11.52 1.32
CA GLU A 249 7.62 -10.07 1.42
C GLU A 249 9.07 -9.65 1.21
N ASP A 250 10.04 -10.35 1.79
CA ASP A 250 11.47 -10.12 1.59
C ASP A 250 11.87 -10.29 0.12
N ALA A 251 11.42 -11.36 -0.53
CA ALA A 251 11.70 -11.60 -1.95
C ALA A 251 11.09 -10.51 -2.84
N MET A 252 9.85 -10.10 -2.53
CA MET A 252 9.15 -9.03 -3.25
C MET A 252 9.84 -7.67 -3.05
N VAL A 253 10.17 -7.30 -1.81
CA VAL A 253 10.85 -6.04 -1.49
C VAL A 253 12.23 -5.99 -2.14
N ALA A 254 13.00 -7.08 -2.08
CA ALA A 254 14.31 -7.16 -2.75
C ALA A 254 14.19 -6.91 -4.26
N TYR A 255 13.19 -7.50 -4.91
CA TYR A 255 12.93 -7.31 -6.34
C TYR A 255 12.51 -5.87 -6.68
N VAL A 256 11.65 -5.26 -5.85
CA VAL A 256 11.25 -3.85 -6.02
C VAL A 256 12.45 -2.93 -5.90
N VAL A 257 13.32 -3.15 -4.91
CA VAL A 257 14.54 -2.36 -4.69
C VAL A 257 15.51 -2.51 -5.87
N GLU A 258 15.68 -3.72 -6.40
CA GLU A 258 16.51 -3.98 -7.58
C GLU A 258 16.05 -3.14 -8.79
N ARG A 259 14.76 -3.20 -9.12
CA ARG A 259 14.17 -2.43 -10.23
C ARG A 259 14.18 -0.92 -9.96
N HIS A 260 14.09 -0.50 -8.69
CA HIS A 260 14.21 0.91 -8.32
C HIS A 260 15.63 1.43 -8.54
N PHE A 261 16.66 0.63 -8.28
CA PHE A 261 18.05 1.01 -8.60
C PHE A 261 18.27 1.20 -10.11
N GLU A 262 17.71 0.34 -10.95
CA GLU A 262 17.72 0.51 -12.41
C GLU A 262 16.99 1.80 -12.84
N PHE A 263 15.86 2.10 -12.21
CA PHE A 263 15.12 3.33 -12.44
C PHE A 263 15.95 4.57 -12.05
N ILE A 264 16.62 4.55 -10.89
CA ILE A 264 17.53 5.63 -10.48
C ILE A 264 18.63 5.80 -11.52
N ALA A 265 19.29 4.72 -11.95
CA ALA A 265 20.40 4.77 -12.90
C ALA A 265 20.00 5.42 -14.24
N THR A 266 18.77 5.20 -14.71
CA THR A 266 18.27 5.73 -15.99
C THR A 266 17.65 7.13 -15.88
N HIS A 267 17.24 7.57 -14.68
CA HIS A 267 16.53 8.84 -14.47
C HIS A 267 17.32 9.88 -13.66
N PHE A 268 18.53 9.54 -13.20
CA PHE A 268 19.36 10.46 -12.41
C PHE A 268 19.98 11.62 -13.22
N HIS A 269 20.05 11.52 -14.56
CA HIS A 269 20.72 12.51 -15.41
C HIS A 269 19.78 13.45 -16.16
N GLN A 270 18.47 13.45 -15.91
CA GLN A 270 17.61 14.48 -16.50
C GLN A 270 17.94 15.84 -15.84
N PRO A 271 18.48 16.81 -16.61
CA PRO A 271 18.81 18.10 -16.06
C PRO A 271 17.53 18.81 -15.65
N ASP A 272 17.52 19.42 -14.47
CA ASP A 272 16.57 20.49 -14.21
C ASP A 272 16.78 21.55 -15.30
N GLY A 273 15.71 22.20 -15.77
CA GLY A 273 15.79 23.34 -16.69
C GLY A 273 16.64 24.53 -16.19
N ASN A 274 17.32 24.37 -15.05
CA ASN A 274 18.25 25.29 -14.40
C ASN A 274 19.71 24.78 -14.28
N GLY A 275 20.07 23.62 -14.86
CA GLY A 275 21.47 23.19 -14.98
C GLY A 275 22.22 22.87 -13.68
N ALA A 276 21.52 22.67 -12.56
CA ALA A 276 22.15 22.29 -11.29
C ALA A 276 22.35 20.76 -11.22
N HIS A 277 23.61 20.31 -11.27
CA HIS A 277 23.98 18.93 -10.97
C HIS A 277 24.05 18.73 -9.45
N HIS A 278 23.01 18.14 -8.86
CA HIS A 278 23.09 17.63 -7.50
C HIS A 278 23.67 16.21 -7.51
N SER A 279 24.97 16.10 -7.22
CA SER A 279 25.57 14.82 -6.81
C SER A 279 24.97 14.42 -5.48
N MET A 280 24.29 13.27 -5.44
CA MET A 280 23.93 12.60 -4.20
C MET A 280 24.39 11.16 -4.28
N ALA A 281 25.17 10.75 -3.28
CA ALA A 281 25.76 9.42 -3.10
C ALA A 281 24.80 8.24 -3.34
N GLY A 282 23.47 8.43 -3.20
CA GLY A 282 22.46 7.41 -3.48
C GLY A 282 22.41 6.96 -4.94
N ALA A 283 22.68 7.86 -5.90
CA ALA A 283 22.72 7.50 -7.31
C ALA A 283 24.04 6.84 -7.71
N GLU A 284 25.16 7.28 -7.13
CA GLU A 284 26.44 6.58 -7.28
C GLU A 284 26.36 5.15 -6.71
N ALA A 285 25.73 4.99 -5.55
CA ALA A 285 25.45 3.68 -4.97
C ALA A 285 24.52 2.83 -5.85
N ALA A 286 23.49 3.42 -6.45
CA ALA A 286 22.60 2.74 -7.40
C ALA A 286 23.35 2.26 -8.67
N VAL A 287 24.19 3.11 -9.24
CA VAL A 287 25.02 2.79 -10.42
C VAL A 287 26.04 1.70 -10.07
N GLN A 288 26.67 1.76 -8.89
CA GLN A 288 27.57 0.71 -8.41
C GLN A 288 26.84 -0.61 -8.19
N ALA A 289 25.65 -0.58 -7.59
CA ALA A 289 24.82 -1.77 -7.39
C ALA A 289 24.39 -2.40 -8.73
N SER A 290 23.96 -1.60 -9.71
CA SER A 290 23.62 -2.05 -11.06
C SER A 290 24.81 -2.75 -11.74
N ARG A 291 26.00 -2.15 -11.70
CA ARG A 291 27.23 -2.76 -12.24
C ARG A 291 27.56 -4.11 -11.59
N HIS A 292 27.30 -4.25 -10.28
CA HIS A 292 27.50 -5.51 -9.56
C HIS A 292 26.48 -6.59 -9.95
N LEU A 293 25.23 -6.22 -10.27
CA LEU A 293 24.20 -7.14 -10.74
C LEU A 293 24.53 -7.67 -12.15
N ASP A 294 24.96 -6.80 -13.06
CA ASP A 294 25.37 -7.20 -14.42
C ASP A 294 26.53 -8.20 -14.41
N GLN A 295 27.53 -7.98 -13.55
CA GLN A 295 28.66 -8.90 -13.37
C GLN A 295 28.25 -10.28 -12.81
N ARG A 296 27.15 -10.36 -12.04
CA ARG A 296 26.59 -11.63 -11.56
C ARG A 296 25.83 -12.37 -12.64
N SER A 297 25.09 -11.66 -13.50
CA SER A 297 24.36 -12.24 -14.63
C SER A 297 25.30 -12.89 -15.65
N VAL A 298 26.44 -12.24 -15.94
CA VAL A 298 27.46 -12.76 -16.88
C VAL A 298 28.19 -14.00 -16.34
N ARG A 299 28.33 -14.14 -15.02
CA ARG A 299 28.93 -15.34 -14.38
C ARG A 299 27.97 -16.53 -14.24
N SER A 300 26.69 -16.32 -14.51
CA SER A 300 25.62 -17.32 -14.40
C SER A 300 25.25 -17.96 -15.75
N LYS A 301 25.87 -17.53 -16.84
CA LYS A 301 25.80 -18.16 -18.17
C LYS A 301 27.11 -18.87 -18.46
#